data_AF-A0A417YGB9-F1
#
_entry.id   AF-A0A417YGB9-F1
#
_cell.length_a   1.000
_cell.length_b   1.000
_cell.length_c   1.000
_cell.angle_alpha   90.00
_cell.angle_beta   90.00
_cell.angle_gamma   90.00
#
_symmetry.space_group_name_H-M   'P 1'
#
loop_
_entity.id
_entity.type
_entity.pdbx_description
1 polymer ?
#
loop_
_entity_poly.entity_id
_entity_poly.type
_entity_poly.pdbx_seq_one_letter_code
_entity_poly.pdbx_strand_id
1 'polypeptide(L)' 'MALVLGRKVGEKVVIQDDQGREVEIKVIKGEGGLKHSLKLRISAPQEFNIIRGEIYDGNNS' A
#
# COMPACT_ATOMS: atom_id res chain seq x y z
N MET A 1 -10.46 -2.45 15.22
CA MET A 1 -9.57 -3.63 15.24
C MET A 1 -8.65 -3.55 14.04
N ALA A 2 -7.39 -3.99 14.16
CA ALA A 2 -6.43 -4.00 13.05
C ALA A 2 -6.30 -5.41 12.46
N LEU A 3 -6.26 -5.51 11.12
CA LEU A 3 -5.96 -6.75 10.41
C LEU A 3 -4.47 -6.78 10.05
N VAL A 4 -3.77 -7.86 10.38
CA VAL A 4 -2.33 -8.02 10.12
C VAL A 4 -2.12 -9.16 9.13
N LEU A 5 -1.45 -8.88 8.01
CA LEU A 5 -1.18 -9.86 6.94
C LEU A 5 0.30 -9.85 6.58
N GLY A 6 0.98 -11.00 6.70
CA GLY A 6 2.33 -11.18 6.17
C GLY A 6 2.29 -11.51 4.67
N ARG A 7 3.05 -10.79 3.84
CA ARG A 7 3.12 -10.97 2.37
C ARG A 7 4.58 -11.09 1.89
N LYS A 8 4.85 -12.06 1.00
CA LYS A 8 6.12 -12.20 0.27
C LYS A 8 6.15 -11.29 -0.95
N VAL A 9 7.35 -11.06 -1.49
CA VAL A 9 7.53 -10.40 -2.79
C VAL A 9 6.68 -11.08 -3.85
N GLY A 10 5.92 -10.28 -4.60
CA GLY A 10 5.02 -10.74 -5.66
C GLY A 10 3.59 -10.95 -5.19
N GLU A 11 3.37 -11.14 -3.88
CA GLU A 11 2.01 -11.22 -3.31
C GLU A 11 1.37 -9.83 -3.20
N LYS A 12 0.04 -9.84 -3.19
CA LYS A 12 -0.79 -8.64 -3.09
C LYS A 12 -1.90 -8.78 -2.06
N VAL A 13 -2.42 -7.65 -1.64
CA VAL A 13 -3.66 -7.48 -0.88
C VAL A 13 -4.58 -6.61 -1.72
N VAL A 14 -5.87 -6.94 -1.76
CA VAL A 14 -6.90 -6.14 -2.43
C VAL A 14 -7.87 -5.67 -1.36
N ILE A 15 -8.12 -4.36 -1.34
CA ILE A 15 -9.15 -3.74 -0.52
C ILE A 15 -10.28 -3.37 -1.48
N GLN A 16 -11.49 -3.82 -1.18
CA GLN A 16 -12.67 -3.55 -1.98
C GLN A 16 -13.70 -2.87 -1.09
N ASP A 17 -14.37 -1.84 -1.62
CA ASP A 17 -15.49 -1.21 -0.94
C ASP A 17 -16.83 -1.84 -1.35
N ASP A 18 -17.92 -1.34 -0.76
CA ASP A 18 -19.28 -1.81 -1.02
C ASP A 18 -19.77 -1.53 -2.45
N GLN A 19 -19.12 -0.60 -3.17
CA GLN A 19 -19.39 -0.27 -4.57
C GLN A 19 -18.52 -1.09 -5.54
N GLY A 20 -17.68 -1.98 -5.02
CA GLY A 20 -16.80 -2.84 -5.80
C GLY A 20 -15.57 -2.13 -6.39
N ARG A 21 -15.21 -0.94 -5.90
CA ARG A 21 -13.96 -0.28 -6.27
C ARG A 21 -12.81 -0.94 -5.54
N GLU A 22 -11.71 -1.19 -6.26
CA GLU A 22 -10.58 -1.97 -5.75
C GLU A 22 -9.33 -1.11 -5.57
N VAL A 23 -8.65 -1.29 -4.44
CA VAL A 23 -7.29 -0.81 -4.19
C VAL A 23 -6.38 -2.02 -4.04
N GLU A 24 -5.48 -2.20 -5.00
CA GLU A 24 -4.48 -3.26 -4.98
C GLU A 24 -3.16 -2.76 -4.36
N ILE A 25 -2.64 -3.51 -3.40
CA ILE A 25 -1.37 -3.25 -2.72
C ILE A 25 -0.46 -4.47 -2.93
N LYS A 26 0.61 -4.31 -3.72
CA LYS A 26 1.54 -5.39 -4.08
C LYS A 26 2.92 -5.17 -3.47
N VAL A 27 3.49 -6.21 -2.89
CA VAL A 27 4.88 -6.18 -2.38
C VAL A 27 5.84 -6.44 -3.54
N ILE A 28 6.74 -5.49 -3.79
CA ILE A 28 7.76 -5.59 -4.84
C ILE A 28 9.17 -5.47 -4.24
N LYS A 29 10.18 -5.94 -4.97
CA LYS A 29 11.59 -5.67 -4.63
C LYS A 29 11.94 -4.24 -5.03
N GLY A 30 12.67 -3.54 -4.16
CA GLY A 30 13.32 -2.30 -4.55
C GLY A 30 14.49 -2.56 -5.49
N GLU A 31 14.54 -1.81 -6.59
CA GLU A 31 15.72 -1.72 -7.45
C GLU A 31 16.62 -0.57 -6.97
N GLY A 32 17.91 -0.85 -6.77
CA GLY A 32 18.94 0.15 -6.44
C GLY A 32 19.47 0.12 -4.99
N GLY A 33 20.80 -0.06 -4.86
CA GLY A 33 21.69 0.34 -3.74
C GLY A 33 21.48 -0.31 -2.37
N LEU A 34 20.26 -0.25 -1.84
CA LEU A 34 19.89 -0.84 -0.56
C LEU A 34 19.49 -2.29 -0.81
N LYS A 35 20.48 -3.19 -0.75
CA LYS A 35 20.24 -4.64 -0.73
C LYS A 35 19.12 -4.92 0.27
N HIS A 36 18.01 -5.50 -0.21
CA HIS A 36 16.84 -5.95 0.57
C HIS A 36 15.75 -4.92 0.95
N SER A 37 15.63 -3.77 0.26
CA SER A 37 14.43 -2.95 0.46
C SER A 37 13.18 -3.58 -0.19
N LEU A 38 12.13 -3.81 0.59
CA LEU A 38 10.79 -4.09 0.08
C LEU A 38 10.11 -2.76 -0.24
N LYS A 39 9.36 -2.70 -1.33
CA LYS A 39 8.52 -1.55 -1.68
C LYS A 39 7.08 -2.00 -1.85
N LEU A 40 6.16 -1.06 -1.67
CA LEU A 40 4.73 -1.25 -1.96
C LEU A 40 4.40 -0.58 -3.29
N ARG A 41 3.77 -1.30 -4.19
CA ARG A 41 3.09 -0.75 -5.36
C ARG A 41 1.60 -0.70 -5.06
N ILE A 42 1.03 0.50 -5.09
CA ILE A 42 -0.40 0.72 -4.87
C ILE A 42 -1.04 1.05 -6.22
N SER A 43 -2.16 0.42 -6.54
CA SER A 43 -2.93 0.67 -7.76
C SER A 43 -4.39 0.85 -7.35
N ALA A 44 -4.94 2.02 -7.64
CA ALA A 44 -6.27 2.44 -7.22
C ALA A 44 -6.89 3.35 -8.29
N PRO A 45 -8.22 3.51 -8.32
CA PRO A 45 -8.89 4.54 -9.11
C PRO A 45 -8.38 5.94 -8.73
N GLN A 46 -8.40 6.87 -9.69
CA GLN A 46 -7.83 8.22 -9.52
C GLN A 46 -8.52 9.05 -8.44
N GLU A 47 -9.77 8.72 -8.10
CA GLU A 47 -10.52 9.38 -7.02
C GLU A 47 -9.97 9.08 -5.61
N PHE A 48 -9.13 8.06 -5.46
CA PHE A 48 -8.52 7.71 -4.17
C PHE A 48 -7.23 8.51 -3.92
N ASN A 49 -7.20 9.21 -2.80
CA ASN A 49 -6.00 9.87 -2.32
C ASN A 49 -5.10 8.88 -1.58
N ILE A 50 -3.93 8.58 -2.15
CA ILE A 50 -2.91 7.73 -1.52
C ILE A 50 -1.91 8.65 -0.81
N ILE A 51 -1.96 8.68 0.53
CA ILE A 51 -1.15 9.56 1.37
C ILE A 51 -0.23 8.70 2.24
N ARG A 52 1.03 9.11 2.40
CA ARG A 52 1.97 8.42 3.31
C ARG A 52 1.58 8.72 4.76
N GLY A 53 1.64 7.70 5.62
CA GLY A 53 1.19 7.82 7.01
C GLY A 53 1.86 8.96 7.77
N GLU A 54 3.18 9.14 7.58
CA GLU A 54 3.92 10.21 8.23
C GLU A 54 3.46 11.63 7.83
N ILE A 55 2.82 11.78 6.68
CA ILE A 55 2.23 13.05 6.23
C ILE A 55 0.83 13.21 6.84
N TYR A 56 0.04 12.13 6.88
CA TYR A 56 -1.32 12.16 7.40
C TYR A 56 -1.35 12.49 8.90
N ASP A 57 -0.51 11.84 9.71
CA ASP A 57 -0.43 12.10 11.16
C ASP A 57 0.10 13.52 11.48
N GLY A 58 1.02 14.04 10.67
CA GLY A 58 1.63 15.35 10.89
C GLY A 58 0.71 16.55 10.62
N ASN A 59 -0.43 16.35 9.94
CA ASN A 59 -1.38 17.41 9.59
C ASN A 59 -2.57 17.49 10.55
N ASN A 60 -2.55 16.72 11.63
CA ASN A 60 -3.62 16.63 12.63
C ASN A 60 -3.17 17.09 14.03
N SER A 61 -2.15 17.96 14.09
CA SER A 61 -1.62 18.61 15.31
C SER A 61 -2.08 20.06 15.44
#